data_AF-A0A396P1T6-F1
#
_entry.id   AF-A0A396P1T6-F1
#
_cell.length_a   1.000
_cell.length_b   1.000
_cell.length_c   1.000
_cell.angle_alpha   90.00
_cell.angle_beta   90.00
_cell.angle_gamma   90.00
#
_symmetry.space_group_name_H-M   'P 1'
#
loop_
_entity.id
_entity.type
_entity.pdbx_description
1 polymer ?
#
loop_
_entity_poly.entity_id
_entity_poly.type
_entity_poly.pdbx_seq_one_letter_code
_entity_poly.pdbx_strand_id
1 'polypeptide(L)'
;MKFRAFLALLHLCGDIRTEIYAEKNRHRKQQSAEKKGGEKVASSNEKKIYENMESLEEWAFAGLSQKEMAEMLGMAYSTFRDLRKKIPALSALLKNSADFLKAEQKKEVEKVEVSLLNRCLGYNADIKKHMKVKKPMLGTGGEVLTDANGKVITEEVLEEVTEQQHVPADVGAIKFYLLNKAKDKWKENPDRLELEKKRVANDTKRTKLAEQAASGGSVSGKTIEEILEEAESGGADAEV
;
A
#
# COMPACT_ATOMS: atom_id res chain seq x y z
N MET A 1 -55.15 14.80 37.07
CA MET A 1 -55.70 13.83 36.09
C MET A 1 -55.07 13.86 34.68
N LYS A 2 -54.13 14.75 34.34
CA LYS A 2 -53.58 14.86 32.97
C LYS A 2 -52.36 13.97 32.65
N PHE A 3 -51.68 13.39 33.65
CA PHE A 3 -50.50 12.54 33.42
C PHE A 3 -50.81 11.09 33.03
N ARG A 4 -51.91 10.51 33.54
CA ARG A 4 -52.31 9.12 33.22
C ARG A 4 -52.81 8.95 31.78
N ALA A 5 -53.43 9.97 31.21
CA ALA A 5 -53.88 9.95 29.81
C ALA A 5 -52.70 10.00 28.82
N PHE A 6 -51.60 10.67 29.18
CA PHE A 6 -50.42 10.81 28.30
C PHE A 6 -49.60 9.52 28.25
N LEU A 7 -49.46 8.80 29.37
CA LEU A 7 -48.81 7.48 29.38
C LEU A 7 -49.61 6.41 28.62
N ALA A 8 -50.94 6.42 28.70
CA ALA A 8 -51.79 5.49 27.95
C ALA A 8 -51.70 5.72 26.42
N LEU A 9 -51.58 6.98 25.97
CA LEU A 9 -51.38 7.30 24.56
C LEU A 9 -50.01 6.86 24.03
N LEU A 10 -48.96 6.95 24.85
CA LEU A 10 -47.61 6.49 24.50
C LEU A 10 -47.53 4.95 24.37
N HIS A 11 -48.27 4.21 25.21
CA HIS A 11 -48.32 2.75 25.10
C HIS A 11 -49.07 2.31 23.84
N LEU A 12 -50.25 2.89 23.56
CA LEU A 12 -51.00 2.61 22.33
C LEU A 12 -50.21 2.95 21.06
N CYS A 13 -49.44 4.05 21.08
CA CYS A 13 -48.66 4.48 19.92
C CYS A 13 -47.39 3.63 19.70
N GLY A 14 -46.87 2.99 20.77
CA GLY A 14 -45.81 1.99 20.70
C GLY A 14 -46.29 0.69 20.07
N ASP A 15 -47.44 0.18 20.51
CA ASP A 15 -48.02 -1.07 20.04
C ASP A 15 -48.37 -1.01 18.53
N ILE A 16 -48.96 0.09 18.07
CA ILE A 16 -49.27 0.31 16.63
C ILE A 16 -48.01 0.34 15.77
N ARG A 17 -46.90 0.91 16.25
CA ARG A 17 -45.63 0.92 15.51
C ARG A 17 -45.02 -0.48 15.39
N THR A 18 -45.17 -1.31 16.42
CA THR A 18 -44.66 -2.70 16.39
C THR A 18 -45.48 -3.60 15.47
N GLU A 19 -46.80 -3.42 15.40
CA GLU A 19 -47.68 -4.15 14.48
C GLU A 19 -47.39 -3.81 13.02
N ILE A 20 -47.25 -2.52 12.68
CA ILE A 20 -46.87 -2.07 11.32
C ILE A 20 -45.50 -2.64 10.90
N TYR A 21 -44.55 -2.73 11.84
CA TYR A 21 -43.23 -3.29 11.58
C TYR A 21 -43.27 -4.82 11.37
N ALA A 22 -44.10 -5.53 12.14
CA ALA A 22 -44.31 -6.97 12.02
C ALA A 22 -45.06 -7.34 10.72
N GLU A 23 -46.02 -6.52 10.28
CA GLU A 23 -46.77 -6.73 9.04
C GLU A 23 -45.91 -6.50 7.79
N LYS A 24 -45.12 -5.41 7.77
CA LYS A 24 -44.13 -5.15 6.70
C LYS A 24 -43.10 -6.27 6.57
N ASN A 25 -42.64 -6.85 7.67
CA ASN A 25 -41.66 -7.95 7.65
C ASN A 25 -42.27 -9.30 7.23
N ARG A 26 -43.54 -9.57 7.55
CA ARG A 26 -44.28 -10.74 7.04
C ARG A 26 -44.50 -10.66 5.53
N HIS A 27 -44.93 -9.50 5.03
CA HIS A 27 -45.12 -9.26 3.61
C HIS A 27 -43.80 -9.39 2.81
N ARG A 28 -42.68 -8.94 3.38
CA ARG A 28 -41.34 -9.09 2.81
C ARG A 28 -40.87 -10.56 2.78
N LYS A 29 -41.17 -11.35 3.82
CA LYS A 29 -40.88 -12.79 3.86
C LYS A 29 -41.73 -13.57 2.84
N GLN A 30 -43.00 -13.21 2.67
CA GLN A 30 -43.89 -13.82 1.66
C GLN A 30 -43.43 -13.53 0.24
N GLN A 31 -43.13 -12.27 -0.10
CA GLN A 31 -42.55 -11.91 -1.40
C GLN A 31 -41.19 -12.58 -1.66
N SER A 32 -40.41 -12.84 -0.62
CA SER A 32 -39.15 -13.59 -0.72
C SER A 32 -39.35 -15.09 -0.89
N ALA A 33 -40.45 -15.66 -0.41
CA ALA A 33 -40.79 -17.07 -0.58
C ALA A 33 -41.37 -17.33 -1.99
N GLU A 34 -42.21 -16.43 -2.49
CA GLU A 34 -42.77 -16.47 -3.86
C GLU A 34 -41.67 -16.37 -4.94
N LYS A 35 -40.61 -15.57 -4.70
CA LYS A 35 -39.44 -15.49 -5.60
C LYS A 35 -38.57 -16.76 -5.64
N LYS A 36 -38.78 -17.74 -4.75
CA LYS A 36 -37.98 -18.98 -4.71
C LYS A 36 -38.56 -20.12 -5.56
N GLY A 37 -39.74 -19.94 -6.16
CA GLY A 37 -40.45 -20.98 -6.92
C GLY A 37 -40.46 -20.85 -8.45
N GLY A 38 -39.62 -19.99 -9.04
CA GLY A 38 -39.54 -19.83 -10.50
C GLY A 38 -38.18 -20.25 -11.07
N GLU A 39 -38.18 -20.82 -12.27
CA GLU A 39 -36.96 -21.08 -13.05
C GLU A 39 -36.16 -19.78 -13.20
N LYS A 40 -34.87 -19.82 -12.80
CA LYS A 40 -34.04 -18.61 -12.65
C LYS A 40 -33.64 -18.08 -14.02
N VAL A 41 -34.48 -17.26 -14.62
CA VAL A 41 -34.06 -16.37 -15.71
C VAL A 41 -32.97 -15.44 -15.16
N ALA A 42 -31.80 -15.42 -15.81
CA ALA A 42 -30.67 -14.60 -15.38
C ALA A 42 -31.11 -13.13 -15.20
N SER A 43 -30.77 -12.53 -14.07
CA SER A 43 -31.15 -11.13 -13.80
C SER A 43 -30.53 -10.23 -14.87
N SER A 44 -31.17 -9.11 -15.22
CA SER A 44 -30.66 -8.16 -16.23
C SER A 44 -29.17 -7.81 -16.02
N ASN A 45 -28.73 -7.78 -14.76
CA ASN A 45 -27.35 -7.51 -14.36
C ASN A 45 -26.39 -8.69 -14.52
N GLU A 46 -26.87 -9.94 -14.47
CA GLU A 46 -26.05 -11.13 -14.77
C GLU A 46 -25.69 -11.19 -16.25
N LYS A 47 -26.65 -10.87 -17.13
CA LYS A 47 -26.42 -10.79 -18.58
C LYS A 47 -25.34 -9.78 -18.93
N LYS A 48 -25.40 -8.59 -18.33
CA LYS A 48 -24.35 -7.56 -18.49
C LYS A 48 -22.96 -8.06 -18.13
N ILE A 49 -22.82 -8.89 -17.10
CA ILE A 49 -21.51 -9.45 -16.73
C ILE A 49 -21.03 -10.42 -17.81
N TYR A 50 -21.87 -11.34 -18.27
CA TYR A 50 -21.49 -12.31 -19.30
C TYR A 50 -21.12 -11.63 -20.62
N GLU A 51 -21.86 -10.59 -21.02
CA GLU A 51 -21.59 -9.80 -22.23
C GLU A 51 -20.28 -9.01 -22.13
N ASN A 52 -19.85 -8.61 -20.93
CA ASN A 52 -18.67 -7.76 -20.70
C ASN A 52 -17.53 -8.51 -19.98
N MET A 53 -17.45 -9.84 -20.08
CA MET A 53 -16.41 -10.62 -19.42
C MET A 53 -15.00 -10.25 -19.90
N GLU A 54 -14.84 -10.03 -21.20
CA GLU A 54 -13.57 -9.62 -21.81
C GLU A 54 -13.14 -8.22 -21.32
N SER A 55 -14.04 -7.24 -21.36
CA SER A 55 -13.78 -5.90 -20.82
C SER A 55 -13.44 -5.92 -19.33
N LEU A 56 -14.13 -6.77 -18.54
CA LEU A 56 -13.83 -6.96 -17.12
C LEU A 56 -12.43 -7.55 -16.90
N GLU A 57 -11.96 -8.41 -17.79
CA GLU A 57 -10.60 -8.92 -17.79
C GLU A 57 -9.59 -7.80 -17.99
N GLU A 58 -9.76 -7.04 -19.08
CA GLU A 58 -8.88 -5.91 -19.43
C GLU A 58 -8.81 -4.89 -18.30
N TRP A 59 -9.95 -4.49 -17.74
CA TRP A 59 -10.01 -3.55 -16.62
C TRP A 59 -9.35 -4.10 -15.37
N ALA A 60 -9.48 -5.40 -15.12
CA ALA A 60 -8.86 -6.02 -13.95
C ALA A 60 -7.35 -6.11 -14.09
N PHE A 61 -6.82 -6.36 -15.29
CA PHE A 61 -5.39 -6.29 -15.57
C PHE A 61 -4.86 -4.87 -15.59
N ALA A 62 -5.68 -3.87 -15.96
CA ALA A 62 -5.33 -2.47 -15.82
C ALA A 62 -5.36 -1.96 -14.36
N GLY A 63 -5.76 -2.81 -13.41
CA GLY A 63 -5.75 -2.47 -11.98
C GLY A 63 -6.94 -1.63 -11.51
N LEU A 64 -8.04 -1.56 -12.27
CA LEU A 64 -9.24 -0.84 -11.84
C LEU A 64 -9.87 -1.51 -10.61
N SER A 65 -10.49 -0.69 -9.76
CA SER A 65 -11.22 -1.21 -8.62
C SER A 65 -12.56 -1.85 -9.04
N GLN A 66 -13.01 -2.84 -8.29
CA GLN A 66 -14.32 -3.46 -8.52
C GLN A 66 -15.50 -2.48 -8.38
N LYS A 67 -15.29 -1.35 -7.70
CA LYS A 67 -16.28 -0.28 -7.60
C LYS A 67 -16.39 0.48 -8.91
N GLU A 68 -15.27 0.86 -9.51
CA GLU A 68 -15.22 1.52 -10.83
C GLU A 68 -15.75 0.60 -11.93
N MET A 69 -15.40 -0.69 -11.89
CA MET A 69 -15.97 -1.69 -12.83
C MET A 69 -17.50 -1.76 -12.73
N ALA A 70 -18.06 -1.72 -11.51
CA ALA A 70 -19.50 -1.72 -11.31
C ALA A 70 -20.16 -0.44 -11.84
N GLU A 71 -19.52 0.72 -11.63
CA GLU A 71 -19.98 2.01 -12.16
C GLU A 71 -19.98 2.02 -13.69
N MET A 72 -18.94 1.48 -14.34
CA MET A 72 -18.87 1.36 -15.81
C MET A 72 -19.94 0.42 -16.38
N LEU A 73 -20.32 -0.64 -15.67
CA LEU A 73 -21.43 -1.52 -16.04
C LEU A 73 -22.82 -0.92 -15.73
N GLY A 74 -22.85 0.27 -15.11
CA GLY A 74 -24.07 0.95 -14.70
C GLY A 74 -24.84 0.18 -13.64
N MET A 75 -24.14 -0.39 -12.66
CA MET A 75 -24.73 -1.15 -11.57
C MET A 75 -24.18 -0.75 -10.20
N ALA A 76 -24.98 -0.92 -9.15
CA ALA A 76 -24.51 -0.69 -7.79
C ALA A 76 -23.42 -1.70 -7.39
N TYR A 77 -22.40 -1.24 -6.65
CA TYR A 77 -21.31 -2.08 -6.16
C TYR A 77 -21.79 -3.28 -5.33
N SER A 78 -22.85 -3.12 -4.53
CA SER A 78 -23.46 -4.21 -3.76
C SER A 78 -23.93 -5.35 -4.66
N THR A 79 -24.54 -5.01 -5.80
CA THR A 79 -25.01 -5.97 -6.79
C THR A 79 -23.83 -6.69 -7.44
N PHE A 80 -22.81 -5.95 -7.89
CA PHE A 80 -21.60 -6.54 -8.47
C PHE A 80 -20.93 -7.52 -7.50
N ARG A 81 -20.82 -7.15 -6.21
CA ARG A 81 -20.26 -8.01 -5.15
C ARG A 81 -21.07 -9.30 -4.97
N ASP A 82 -22.39 -9.24 -5.03
CA ASP A 82 -23.23 -10.43 -4.91
C ASP A 82 -23.18 -11.30 -6.17
N LEU A 83 -23.04 -10.71 -7.36
CA LEU A 83 -22.86 -11.45 -8.61
C LEU A 83 -21.50 -12.14 -8.68
N ARG A 84 -20.43 -11.50 -8.19
CA ARG A 84 -19.11 -12.13 -8.03
C ARG A 84 -19.18 -13.42 -7.20
N LYS A 85 -20.02 -13.46 -6.15
CA LYS A 85 -20.21 -14.68 -5.34
C LYS A 85 -20.97 -15.78 -6.10
N LYS A 86 -21.89 -15.39 -6.99
CA LYS A 86 -22.75 -16.31 -7.74
C LYS A 86 -22.11 -16.84 -9.00
N ILE A 87 -21.21 -16.08 -9.63
CA ILE A 87 -20.57 -16.38 -10.91
C ILE A 87 -19.11 -16.77 -10.63
N PRO A 88 -18.78 -18.08 -10.57
CA PRO A 88 -17.42 -18.54 -10.26
C PRO A 88 -16.39 -18.06 -11.28
N ALA A 89 -16.76 -17.98 -12.56
CA ALA A 89 -15.90 -17.50 -13.65
C ALA A 89 -15.40 -16.06 -13.39
N LEU A 90 -16.30 -15.15 -13.00
CA LEU A 90 -15.92 -13.77 -12.65
C LEU A 90 -15.01 -13.72 -11.43
N SER A 91 -15.31 -14.52 -10.39
CA SER A 91 -14.46 -14.56 -9.20
C SER A 91 -13.07 -15.12 -9.49
N ALA A 92 -12.96 -16.12 -10.38
CA ALA A 92 -11.68 -16.69 -10.79
C ALA A 92 -10.86 -15.67 -11.59
N LEU A 93 -11.49 -15.01 -12.58
CA LEU A 93 -10.88 -13.95 -13.38
C LEU A 93 -10.31 -12.84 -12.51
N LEU A 94 -11.12 -12.27 -11.61
CA LEU A 94 -10.67 -11.19 -10.70
C LEU A 94 -9.58 -11.62 -9.72
N LYS A 95 -9.50 -12.92 -9.39
CA LYS A 95 -8.44 -13.45 -8.54
C LYS A 95 -7.15 -13.60 -9.34
N ASN A 96 -7.23 -14.16 -10.55
CA ASN A 96 -6.08 -14.35 -11.43
C ASN A 96 -5.42 -13.02 -11.80
N SER A 97 -6.21 -11.99 -12.12
CA SER A 97 -5.68 -10.65 -12.40
C SER A 97 -5.03 -10.02 -11.17
N ALA A 98 -5.63 -10.17 -9.98
CA ALA A 98 -5.03 -9.68 -8.74
C ALA A 98 -3.71 -10.40 -8.40
N ASP A 99 -3.63 -11.71 -8.64
CA ASP A 99 -2.41 -12.49 -8.40
C ASP A 99 -1.32 -12.16 -9.43
N PHE A 100 -1.70 -11.92 -10.69
CA PHE A 100 -0.80 -11.42 -11.73
C PHE A 100 -0.20 -10.05 -11.36
N LEU A 101 -1.03 -9.07 -10.99
CA LEU A 101 -0.58 -7.73 -10.61
C LEU A 101 0.38 -7.76 -9.42
N LYS A 102 0.10 -8.58 -8.40
CA LYS A 102 1.03 -8.77 -7.28
C LYS A 102 2.36 -9.38 -7.72
N ALA A 103 2.34 -10.33 -8.66
CA ALA A 103 3.54 -10.93 -9.19
C ALA A 103 4.36 -9.93 -10.02
N GLU A 104 3.70 -9.07 -10.79
CA GLU A 104 4.34 -7.99 -11.54
C GLU A 104 4.97 -6.95 -10.62
N GLN A 105 4.21 -6.44 -9.64
CA GLN A 105 4.73 -5.55 -8.60
C GLN A 105 5.93 -6.15 -7.87
N LYS A 106 5.88 -7.46 -7.56
CA LYS A 106 7.01 -8.16 -6.94
C LYS A 106 8.24 -8.13 -7.85
N LYS A 107 8.09 -8.40 -9.15
CA LYS A 107 9.20 -8.33 -10.12
C LYS A 107 9.77 -6.92 -10.25
N GLU A 108 8.93 -5.89 -10.22
CA GLU A 108 9.37 -4.50 -10.22
C GLU A 108 10.21 -4.17 -8.99
N VAL A 109 9.73 -4.57 -7.81
CA VAL A 109 10.48 -4.42 -6.56
C VAL A 109 11.80 -5.18 -6.62
N GLU A 110 11.82 -6.43 -7.08
CA GLU A 110 13.05 -7.21 -7.24
C GLU A 110 14.07 -6.52 -8.18
N LYS A 111 13.62 -5.94 -9.30
CA LYS A 111 14.49 -5.17 -10.20
C LYS A 111 15.08 -3.94 -9.51
N VAL A 112 14.28 -3.23 -8.72
CA VAL A 112 14.74 -2.07 -7.94
C VAL A 112 15.71 -2.51 -6.85
N GLU A 113 15.47 -3.63 -6.17
CA GLU A 113 16.38 -4.18 -5.16
C GLU A 113 17.74 -4.55 -5.77
N VAL A 114 17.76 -5.19 -6.96
CA VAL A 114 19.00 -5.49 -7.68
C VAL A 114 19.74 -4.22 -8.09
N SER A 115 19.01 -3.24 -8.63
CA SER A 115 19.60 -1.94 -9.00
C SER A 115 20.17 -1.21 -7.77
N LEU A 116 19.44 -1.21 -6.66
CA LEU A 116 19.89 -0.63 -5.39
C LEU A 116 21.13 -1.34 -4.86
N LEU A 117 21.17 -2.67 -4.92
CA LEU A 117 22.34 -3.45 -4.51
C LEU A 117 23.56 -3.11 -5.38
N ASN A 118 23.39 -2.99 -6.69
CA ASN A 118 24.46 -2.59 -7.59
C ASN A 118 24.98 -1.18 -7.26
N ARG A 119 24.09 -0.23 -6.93
CA ARG A 119 24.48 1.10 -6.45
C ARG A 119 25.22 1.05 -5.10
N CYS A 120 24.86 0.13 -4.22
CA CYS A 120 25.56 -0.07 -2.95
C CYS A 120 26.97 -0.66 -3.13
N LEU A 121 27.18 -1.54 -4.11
CA LEU A 121 28.48 -2.15 -4.36
C LEU A 121 29.38 -1.30 -5.26
N GLY A 122 28.79 -0.43 -6.09
CA GLY A 122 29.46 0.18 -7.24
C GLY A 122 29.49 -0.78 -8.42
N TYR A 123 29.39 -0.26 -9.63
CA TYR A 123 29.41 -1.08 -10.85
C TYR A 123 30.05 -0.32 -12.02
N ASN A 124 30.62 -1.07 -12.95
CA ASN A 124 31.11 -0.51 -14.22
C ASN A 124 29.95 -0.54 -15.23
N ALA A 125 29.68 0.60 -15.84
CA ALA A 125 28.69 0.74 -16.91
C ALA A 125 29.42 1.04 -18.22
N ASP A 126 29.18 0.21 -19.24
CA ASP A 126 29.69 0.47 -20.58
C ASP A 126 28.85 1.57 -21.23
N ILE A 127 29.43 2.76 -21.41
CA ILE A 127 28.76 3.88 -22.07
C ILE A 127 29.27 3.95 -23.49
N LYS A 128 28.33 3.90 -24.44
CA LYS A 128 28.62 4.15 -25.86
C LYS A 128 28.82 5.64 -26.06
N LYS A 129 30.02 6.04 -26.45
CA LYS A 129 30.29 7.40 -26.93
C LYS A 129 30.64 7.33 -28.42
N HIS A 130 30.06 8.24 -29.20
CA HIS A 130 30.42 8.43 -30.60
C HIS A 130 31.71 9.25 -30.65
N MET A 131 32.83 8.60 -30.93
CA MET A 131 34.07 9.30 -31.23
C MET A 131 34.16 9.56 -32.73
N LYS A 132 34.62 10.76 -33.09
CA LYS A 132 34.96 11.07 -34.48
C LYS A 132 36.26 10.34 -34.82
N VAL A 133 36.19 9.35 -35.69
CA VAL A 133 37.37 8.64 -36.21
C VAL A 133 37.57 9.09 -37.65
N LYS A 134 38.77 9.59 -37.94
CA LYS A 134 39.16 9.93 -39.32
C LYS A 134 39.61 8.65 -40.01
N LYS A 135 38.82 8.15 -40.95
CA LYS A 135 39.21 7.01 -41.80
C LYS A 135 39.63 7.53 -43.18
N PRO A 136 40.74 7.04 -43.76
CA PRO A 136 41.14 7.43 -45.11
C PRO A 136 40.18 6.84 -46.15
N MET A 137 39.74 7.62 -47.14
CA MET A 137 38.87 7.11 -48.21
C MET A 137 39.64 6.11 -49.09
N LEU A 138 39.04 4.94 -49.30
CA LEU A 138 39.53 3.91 -50.22
C LEU A 138 38.73 4.01 -51.53
N GLY A 139 39.42 4.10 -52.67
CA GLY A 139 38.79 4.00 -53.99
C GLY A 139 38.31 2.57 -54.29
N THR A 140 37.60 2.38 -55.41
CA THR A 140 36.91 1.14 -55.84
C THR A 140 37.81 -0.12 -55.97
N GLY A 141 39.12 -0.01 -55.73
CA GLY A 141 40.09 -1.12 -55.73
C GLY A 141 40.91 -1.27 -54.43
N GLY A 142 40.58 -0.54 -53.35
CA GLY A 142 41.31 -0.65 -52.08
C GLY A 142 42.57 0.23 -51.96
N GLU A 143 42.77 1.19 -52.86
CA GLU A 143 43.87 2.17 -52.78
C GLU A 143 43.43 3.46 -52.08
N VAL A 144 44.32 4.02 -51.25
CA VAL A 144 44.11 5.26 -50.50
C VAL A 144 44.11 6.45 -51.47
N LEU A 145 43.02 7.21 -51.52
CA LEU A 145 42.93 8.40 -52.35
C LEU A 145 43.75 9.55 -51.73
N THR A 146 44.72 10.05 -52.50
CA THR A 146 45.58 11.20 -52.15
C THR A 146 45.27 12.37 -53.06
N ASP A 147 45.19 13.58 -52.50
CA ASP A 147 45.12 14.82 -53.27
C ASP A 147 46.42 15.04 -54.07
N ALA A 148 46.38 15.92 -55.09
CA ALA A 148 47.50 16.25 -55.98
C ALA A 148 48.79 16.76 -55.28
N ASN A 149 48.74 17.03 -53.97
CA ASN A 149 49.88 17.41 -53.12
C ASN A 149 50.31 16.29 -52.12
N GLY A 150 49.88 15.05 -52.33
CA GLY A 150 50.30 13.90 -51.51
C GLY A 150 49.67 13.83 -50.11
N LYS A 151 48.55 14.54 -49.88
CA LYS A 151 47.81 14.51 -48.60
C LYS A 151 46.56 13.64 -48.73
N VAL A 152 46.41 12.69 -47.79
CA VAL A 152 45.32 11.71 -47.79
C VAL A 152 43.98 12.38 -47.52
N ILE A 153 42.97 12.12 -48.35
CA ILE A 153 41.60 12.59 -48.14
C ILE A 153 40.96 11.72 -47.07
N THR A 154 40.61 12.32 -45.93
CA THR A 154 39.99 11.63 -44.78
C THR A 154 38.49 11.93 -44.71
N GLU A 155 37.67 10.89 -44.62
CA GLU A 155 36.24 11.02 -44.32
C GLU A 155 36.05 10.96 -42.79
N GLU A 156 35.24 11.88 -42.25
CA GLU A 156 34.91 11.91 -40.82
C GLU A 156 33.76 10.93 -40.56
N VAL A 157 34.08 9.74 -40.03
CA VAL A 157 33.07 8.74 -39.66
C VAL A 157 32.93 8.72 -38.14
N LEU A 158 31.70 8.85 -37.64
CA LEU A 158 31.37 8.66 -36.23
C LEU A 158 31.35 7.16 -35.94
N GLU A 159 32.29 6.67 -35.12
CA GLU A 159 32.36 5.27 -34.70
C GLU A 159 31.93 5.16 -33.24
N GLU A 160 31.05 4.20 -32.94
CA GLU A 160 30.61 3.92 -31.57
C GLU A 160 31.71 3.18 -30.82
N VAL A 161 32.33 3.84 -29.85
CA VAL A 161 33.31 3.21 -28.94
C VAL A 161 32.64 3.01 -27.58
N THR A 162 32.73 1.78 -27.05
CA THR A 162 32.27 1.44 -25.70
C THR A 162 33.40 1.71 -24.71
N GLU A 163 33.26 2.76 -23.89
CA GLU A 163 34.15 3.01 -22.75
C GLU A 163 33.50 2.47 -21.47
N GLN A 164 34.28 1.79 -20.62
CA GLN A 164 33.81 1.36 -19.31
C GLN A 164 33.88 2.53 -18.33
N GLN A 165 32.74 3.10 -17.95
CA GLN A 165 32.67 4.13 -16.91
C GLN A 165 32.33 3.48 -15.57
N HIS A 166 33.23 3.61 -14.59
CA HIS A 166 32.99 3.16 -13.22
C HIS A 166 32.02 4.11 -12.51
N VAL A 167 30.89 3.58 -12.05
CA VAL A 167 29.97 4.26 -11.14
C VAL A 167 30.37 3.86 -9.71
N PRO A 168 30.87 4.80 -8.89
CA PRO A 168 31.26 4.50 -7.53
C PRO A 168 30.06 4.13 -6.67
N ALA A 169 30.33 3.38 -5.60
CA ALA A 169 29.32 3.00 -4.63
C ALA A 169 28.72 4.24 -3.93
N ASP A 170 27.40 4.24 -3.76
CA ASP A 170 26.67 5.32 -3.09
C ASP A 170 26.59 5.07 -1.58
N VAL A 171 27.36 5.85 -0.81
CA VAL A 171 27.44 5.74 0.66
C VAL A 171 26.08 5.96 1.33
N GLY A 172 25.23 6.82 0.76
CA GLY A 172 23.87 7.06 1.25
C GLY A 172 22.99 5.83 1.08
N ALA A 173 23.02 5.23 -0.12
CA ALA A 173 22.30 3.98 -0.41
C ALA A 173 22.75 2.85 0.53
N ILE A 174 24.06 2.71 0.77
CA ILE A 174 24.63 1.73 1.70
C ILE A 174 24.08 1.95 3.12
N LYS A 175 24.12 3.19 3.63
CA LYS A 175 23.60 3.53 4.97
C LYS A 175 22.12 3.13 5.10
N PHE A 176 21.28 3.51 4.15
CA PHE A 176 19.86 3.17 4.16
C PHE A 176 19.60 1.67 4.06
N TYR A 177 20.35 0.97 3.21
CA TYR A 177 20.24 -0.48 3.05
C TYR A 177 20.56 -1.22 4.35
N LEU A 178 21.66 -0.85 5.01
CA LEU A 178 22.09 -1.45 6.27
C LEU A 178 21.15 -1.13 7.44
N LEU A 179 20.62 0.10 7.51
CA LEU A 179 19.63 0.49 8.52
C LEU A 179 18.33 -0.34 8.42
N ASN A 180 17.90 -0.69 7.19
CA ASN A 180 16.67 -1.44 6.97
C ASN A 180 16.86 -2.96 7.11
N LYS A 181 17.93 -3.53 6.55
CA LYS A 181 18.16 -4.99 6.54
C LYS A 181 18.94 -5.49 7.76
N ALA A 182 19.81 -4.67 8.34
CA ALA A 182 20.68 -5.01 9.47
C ALA A 182 20.51 -4.02 10.63
N LYS A 183 19.26 -3.67 10.93
CA LYS A 183 18.87 -2.65 11.93
C LYS A 183 19.55 -2.88 13.29
N ASP A 184 19.70 -4.12 13.73
CA ASP A 184 20.27 -4.40 15.05
C ASP A 184 21.74 -4.02 15.19
N LYS A 185 22.51 -4.05 14.09
CA LYS A 185 23.94 -3.69 14.08
C LYS A 185 24.21 -2.25 13.69
N TRP A 186 23.33 -1.65 12.89
CA TRP A 186 23.53 -0.32 12.29
C TRP A 186 22.57 0.76 12.81
N LYS A 187 21.85 0.50 13.91
CA LYS A 187 21.01 1.52 14.61
C LYS A 187 21.85 2.75 14.94
N GLU A 188 21.35 3.92 14.56
CA GLU A 188 22.02 5.21 14.78
C GLU A 188 22.16 5.57 16.27
N ASN A 189 21.29 5.02 17.12
CA ASN A 189 21.44 5.07 18.58
C ASN A 189 20.71 3.85 19.21
N PRO A 190 21.42 2.87 19.79
CA PRO A 190 20.81 1.68 20.38
C PRO A 190 19.88 2.02 21.56
N ASP A 191 20.20 3.05 22.33
CA ASP A 191 19.50 3.39 23.58
C ASP A 191 18.33 4.34 23.36
N ARG A 192 18.23 4.99 22.19
CA ARG A 192 17.18 5.98 21.89
C ARG A 192 15.77 5.41 22.07
N LEU A 193 15.56 4.16 21.68
CA LEU A 193 14.26 3.50 21.78
C LEU A 193 13.89 3.19 23.23
N GLU A 194 14.90 2.88 24.06
CA GLU A 194 14.71 2.69 25.50
C GLU A 194 14.48 4.03 26.22
N LEU A 195 15.21 5.08 25.83
CA LEU A 195 15.02 6.44 26.33
C LEU A 195 13.63 6.98 25.96
N GLU A 196 13.16 6.79 24.72
CA GLU A 196 11.80 7.17 24.30
C GLU A 196 10.72 6.39 25.09
N LYS A 197 10.91 5.08 25.32
CA LYS A 197 10.00 4.29 26.18
C LYS A 197 9.99 4.81 27.61
N LYS A 198 11.16 5.13 28.19
CA LYS A 198 11.27 5.71 29.54
C LYS A 198 10.57 7.07 29.63
N ARG A 199 10.71 7.93 28.61
CA ARG A 199 10.03 9.23 28.54
C ARG A 199 8.51 9.08 28.47
N VAL A 200 8.00 8.24 27.57
CA VAL A 200 6.55 8.00 27.45
C VAL A 200 5.97 7.39 28.74
N ALA A 201 6.69 6.48 29.38
CA ALA A 201 6.28 5.91 30.66
C ALA A 201 6.25 6.98 31.77
N ASN A 202 7.24 7.86 31.81
CA ASN A 202 7.27 8.98 32.75
C ASN A 202 6.10 9.95 32.48
N ASP A 203 5.87 10.35 31.24
CA ASP A 203 4.76 11.23 30.85
C ASP A 203 3.41 10.61 31.22
N THR A 204 3.22 9.30 30.98
CA THR A 204 1.99 8.57 31.35
C THR A 204 1.81 8.50 32.87
N LYS A 205 2.90 8.38 33.64
CA LYS A 205 2.84 8.45 35.11
C LYS A 205 2.43 9.86 35.55
N ARG A 206 3.01 10.90 34.94
CA ARG A 206 2.68 12.30 35.23
C ARG A 206 1.23 12.65 34.92
N THR A 207 0.68 12.17 33.80
CA THR A 207 -0.74 12.42 33.47
C THR A 207 -1.67 11.71 34.43
N LYS A 208 -1.40 10.45 34.79
CA LYS A 208 -2.20 9.72 35.79
C LYS A 208 -2.17 10.37 37.16
N LEU A 209 -1.00 10.87 37.59
CA LEU A 209 -0.87 11.61 38.84
C LEU A 209 -1.63 12.94 38.79
N ALA A 210 -1.60 13.65 37.65
CA ALA A 210 -2.36 14.88 37.46
C ALA A 210 -3.88 14.63 37.47
N GLU A 211 -4.35 13.53 36.87
CA GLU A 211 -5.76 13.10 36.91
C GLU A 211 -6.22 12.71 38.32
N GLN A 212 -5.35 12.05 39.09
CA GLN A 212 -5.60 11.70 40.51
C GLN A 212 -5.64 12.95 41.41
N ALA A 213 -4.77 13.92 41.17
CA ALA A 213 -4.80 15.21 41.86
C ALA A 213 -6.04 16.03 41.49
N ALA A 214 -6.48 16.01 40.24
CA ALA A 214 -7.68 16.70 39.77
C ALA A 214 -9.00 16.08 40.25
N SER A 215 -9.01 14.78 40.57
CA SER A 215 -10.20 14.06 41.09
C SER A 215 -10.37 14.16 42.62
N GLY A 216 -9.58 15.01 43.29
CA GLY A 216 -9.80 15.37 44.70
C GLY A 216 -9.16 14.44 45.74
N GLY A 217 -8.22 13.57 45.33
CA GLY A 217 -7.42 12.80 46.27
C GLY A 217 -6.40 13.70 47.00
N SER A 218 -6.49 13.80 48.33
CA SER A 218 -5.52 14.51 49.16
C SER A 218 -4.11 13.94 48.96
N VAL A 219 -3.25 14.66 48.25
CA VAL A 219 -1.83 14.31 48.08
C VAL A 219 -1.08 14.83 49.31
N SER A 220 -0.59 13.90 50.14
CA SER A 220 0.33 14.20 51.25
C SER A 220 1.48 15.05 50.72
N GLY A 221 1.80 16.16 51.40
CA GLY A 221 2.66 17.26 50.93
C GLY A 221 4.14 16.97 50.68
N LYS A 222 4.48 15.79 50.14
CA LYS A 222 5.79 15.54 49.52
C LYS A 222 5.81 16.13 48.13
N THR A 223 6.93 16.73 47.75
CA THR A 223 7.09 17.29 46.40
C THR A 223 7.19 16.15 45.38
N ILE A 224 6.84 16.43 44.13
CA ILE A 224 6.84 15.42 43.04
C ILE A 224 8.25 14.81 42.85
N GLU A 225 9.29 15.58 43.15
CA GLU A 225 10.69 15.18 43.07
C GLU A 225 11.07 14.15 44.16
N GLU A 226 10.59 14.34 45.40
CA GLU A 226 10.83 13.39 46.51
C GLU A 226 10.16 12.02 46.29
N ILE A 227 8.97 12.00 45.68
CA ILE A 227 8.24 10.74 45.40
C ILE A 227 8.94 9.91 44.31
N LEU A 228 9.59 10.59 43.35
CA LEU A 228 10.36 9.92 42.29
C LEU A 228 11.69 9.37 42.84
N GLU A 229 12.34 10.10 43.75
CA GLU A 229 13.61 9.69 44.37
C GLU A 229 13.44 8.51 45.33
N GLU A 230 12.37 8.48 46.15
CA GLU A 230 12.05 7.35 47.04
C GLU A 230 11.72 6.05 46.26
N ALA A 231 11.14 6.17 45.06
CA ALA A 231 10.83 5.02 44.21
C ALA A 231 12.07 4.45 43.50
N GLU A 232 13.12 5.27 43.31
CA GLU A 232 14.42 4.83 42.77
C GLU A 232 15.34 4.29 43.89
N SER A 233 15.27 4.81 45.12
CA SER A 233 16.05 4.34 46.26
C SER A 233 15.48 3.07 46.92
N GLY A 234 14.17 2.81 46.80
CA GLY A 234 13.50 1.64 47.39
C GLY A 234 13.84 0.29 46.75
N GLY A 235 14.71 0.26 45.73
CA GLY A 235 15.16 -0.96 45.06
C GLY A 235 16.50 -1.52 45.56
N ALA A 236 17.16 -0.89 46.54
CA ALA A 236 18.51 -1.26 46.97
C ALA A 236 18.59 -2.09 48.27
N ASP A 237 17.53 -2.16 49.09
CA ASP A 237 17.58 -2.80 50.42
C ASP A 237 16.61 -3.98 50.56
N ALA A 238 16.75 -4.99 49.69
CA ALA A 238 16.13 -6.30 49.90
C ALA A 238 17.09 -7.44 49.53
N GLU A 239 18.26 -7.46 50.18
CA GLU A 239 19.02 -8.69 50.40
C GLU A 239 18.73 -9.21 51.81
N VAL A 240 17.93 -10.28 51.90
CA VAL A 240 18.10 -11.41 52.83
C VAL A 240 17.70 -12.68 52.09
#